data_AF-A0A223E419-F1
#
_entry.id   AF-A0A223E419-F1
#
_cell.length_a   1.000
_cell.length_b   1.000
_cell.length_c   1.000
_cell.angle_alpha   90.00
_cell.angle_beta   90.00
_cell.angle_gamma   90.00
#
_symmetry.space_group_name_H-M   'P 1'
#
loop_
_entity.id
_entity.type
_entity.pdbx_description
1 polymer ?
#
loop_
_entity_poly.entity_id
_entity_poly.type
_entity_poly.pdbx_seq_one_letter_code
_entity_poly.pdbx_strand_id
1 'polypeptide(L)'
;MTLHAEIKTADGTLKSNKKTIKEAGETIDLLFEQEIPMEDFEDVGDSLKDYHDEQSEIENVIMRHYTSISSGDYESAYALFSSSRRSKISYEKWSKGLKNNFKNEVTNVSVESIENDQATVSFQLTSYDKQDDGSTLVQEWGGKWYLVKESDGWKLATPEIKKLNTRTE
;
A
#
# COMPACT_ATOMS: atom_id res chain seq x y z
N MET A 1 7.26 25.24 11.32
CA MET A 1 7.61 25.44 9.88
C MET A 1 6.39 26.06 9.20
N THR A 2 6.56 27.08 8.37
CA THR A 2 5.44 27.71 7.65
C THR A 2 5.41 27.22 6.21
N LEU A 3 4.23 26.81 5.74
CA LEU A 3 3.97 26.24 4.42
C LEU A 3 2.87 27.02 3.70
N HIS A 4 2.96 27.06 2.38
CA HIS A 4 1.92 27.43 1.44
C HIS A 4 2.15 26.71 0.11
N ALA A 5 1.10 26.52 -0.66
CA ALA A 5 1.17 26.00 -2.02
C ALA A 5 1.16 27.15 -3.04
N GLU A 6 1.87 26.99 -4.14
CA GLU A 6 1.85 27.92 -5.27
C GLU A 6 1.52 27.17 -6.56
N ILE A 7 0.62 27.73 -7.37
CA ILE A 7 0.26 27.21 -8.68
C ILE A 7 0.62 28.27 -9.71
N LYS A 8 1.37 27.89 -10.74
CA LYS A 8 1.67 28.76 -11.88
C LYS A 8 0.64 28.50 -12.96
N THR A 9 -0.10 29.54 -13.33
CA THR A 9 -1.07 29.54 -14.42
C THR A 9 -0.58 30.46 -15.54
N ALA A 10 -1.30 30.50 -16.66
CA ALA A 10 -1.01 31.43 -17.75
C ALA A 10 -1.13 32.91 -17.30
N ASP A 11 -2.03 33.18 -16.34
CA ASP A 11 -2.35 34.51 -15.83
C ASP A 11 -1.51 34.95 -14.63
N GLY A 12 -0.67 34.05 -14.07
CA GLY A 12 0.23 34.40 -12.98
C GLY A 12 0.52 33.26 -12.00
N THR A 13 0.81 33.61 -10.76
CA THR A 13 1.04 32.62 -9.69
C THR A 13 -0.02 32.80 -8.60
N LEU A 14 -0.85 31.77 -8.42
CA LEU A 14 -1.82 31.67 -7.34
C LEU A 14 -1.15 31.09 -6.11
N LYS A 15 -1.51 31.59 -4.92
CA LYS A 15 -0.97 31.11 -3.64
C LYS A 15 -2.09 30.70 -2.72
N SER A 16 -1.90 29.60 -2.00
CA SER A 16 -2.79 29.23 -0.92
C SER A 16 -2.60 30.16 0.28
N ASN A 17 -3.51 30.06 1.26
CA ASN A 17 -3.26 30.53 2.60
C ASN A 17 -1.94 29.96 3.17
N LYS A 18 -1.27 30.73 4.03
CA LYS A 18 -0.08 30.29 4.75
C LYS A 18 -0.50 29.61 6.05
N LYS A 19 0.02 28.42 6.29
CA LYS A 19 -0.22 27.65 7.52
C LYS A 19 1.09 27.29 8.20
N THR A 20 1.09 27.27 9.51
CA THR A 20 2.29 26.93 10.30
C THR A 20 2.04 25.63 11.03
N ILE A 21 2.89 24.64 10.74
CA ILE A 21 2.96 23.39 11.48
C ILE A 21 3.60 23.69 12.83
N LYS A 22 2.88 23.39 13.90
CA LYS A 22 3.29 23.54 15.29
C LYS A 22 3.79 22.23 15.88
N GLU A 23 3.26 21.10 15.42
CA GLU A 23 3.59 19.78 15.95
C GLU A 23 3.82 18.74 14.84
N ALA A 24 4.65 17.74 15.13
CA ALA A 24 4.92 16.66 14.18
C ALA A 24 3.67 15.79 13.99
N GLY A 25 3.24 15.59 12.74
CA GLY A 25 2.02 14.83 12.40
C GLY A 25 0.75 15.67 12.28
N GLU A 26 0.83 17.00 12.42
CA GLU A 26 -0.29 17.90 12.21
C GLU A 26 -0.69 17.99 10.72
N THR A 27 -1.96 17.73 10.42
CA THR A 27 -2.55 17.97 9.09
C THR A 27 -3.00 19.42 8.98
N ILE A 28 -2.70 20.06 7.84
CA ILE A 28 -3.07 21.46 7.57
C ILE A 28 -3.83 21.56 6.25
N ASP A 29 -4.86 22.42 6.23
CA ASP A 29 -5.60 22.74 5.02
C ASP A 29 -5.02 23.96 4.33
N LEU A 30 -4.53 23.74 3.11
CA LEU A 30 -4.05 24.78 2.21
C LEU A 30 -5.13 25.11 1.18
N LEU A 31 -5.81 26.25 1.39
CA LEU A 31 -6.94 26.71 0.58
C LEU A 31 -6.51 27.90 -0.27
N PHE A 32 -6.93 27.92 -1.53
CA PHE A 32 -6.75 29.06 -2.43
C PHE A 32 -7.99 29.98 -2.32
N GLU A 33 -7.76 31.27 -2.10
CA GLU A 33 -8.85 32.26 -1.94
C GLU A 33 -9.49 32.65 -3.29
N GLN A 34 -8.80 32.39 -4.40
CA GLN A 34 -9.29 32.67 -5.74
C GLN A 34 -9.84 31.38 -6.34
N GLU A 35 -11.05 31.46 -6.91
CA GLU A 35 -11.58 30.38 -7.75
C GLU A 35 -10.62 30.16 -8.90
N ILE A 36 -10.12 28.93 -9.01
CA ILE A 36 -9.19 28.58 -10.06
C ILE A 36 -10.00 28.14 -11.28
N PRO A 37 -9.83 28.78 -12.45
CA PRO A 37 -10.58 28.41 -13.65
C PRO A 37 -10.35 26.93 -13.96
N MET A 38 -11.44 26.17 -14.11
CA MET A 38 -11.39 24.73 -14.35
C MET A 38 -10.65 24.37 -15.64
N GLU A 39 -10.61 25.30 -16.61
CA GLU A 39 -9.89 25.19 -17.89
C GLU A 39 -8.37 25.03 -17.73
N ASP A 40 -7.76 25.53 -16.64
CA ASP A 40 -6.33 25.35 -16.34
C ASP A 40 -6.03 24.03 -15.61
N PHE A 41 -7.06 23.25 -15.26
CA PHE A 41 -6.97 22.06 -14.40
C PHE A 41 -7.52 20.79 -15.05
N GLU A 42 -8.04 20.83 -16.28
CA GLU A 42 -8.57 19.65 -16.94
C GLU A 42 -7.55 18.49 -17.00
N ASP A 43 -6.26 18.81 -17.16
CA ASP A 43 -5.15 17.83 -17.21
C ASP A 43 -4.66 17.39 -15.80
N VAL A 44 -4.78 18.27 -14.81
CA VAL A 44 -4.33 18.00 -13.42
C VAL A 44 -5.36 17.16 -12.65
N GLY A 45 -6.65 17.37 -12.91
CA GLY A 45 -7.73 16.60 -12.31
C GLY A 45 -7.71 15.13 -12.71
N ASP A 46 -7.45 14.84 -13.99
CA ASP A 46 -7.31 13.47 -14.50
C ASP A 46 -6.04 12.82 -13.94
N SER A 47 -4.91 13.53 -13.97
CA SER A 47 -3.62 13.04 -13.42
C SER A 47 -3.68 12.73 -11.91
N LEU A 48 -4.35 13.56 -11.11
CA LEU A 48 -4.50 13.31 -9.66
C LEU A 48 -5.46 12.15 -9.36
N LYS A 49 -6.51 12.02 -10.17
CA LYS A 49 -7.45 10.90 -10.07
C LYS A 49 -6.78 9.59 -10.46
N ASP A 50 -6.03 9.56 -11.56
CA ASP A 50 -5.27 8.40 -12.01
C ASP A 50 -4.25 7.96 -10.96
N TYR A 51 -3.55 8.91 -10.32
CA TYR A 51 -2.64 8.60 -9.23
C TYR A 51 -3.37 7.99 -8.01
N HIS A 52 -4.54 8.51 -7.65
CA HIS A 52 -5.32 7.99 -6.54
C HIS A 52 -5.93 6.61 -6.82
N ASP A 53 -6.39 6.40 -8.05
CA ASP A 53 -6.89 5.12 -8.53
C ASP A 53 -5.76 4.08 -8.54
N GLU A 54 -4.57 4.45 -9.03
CA GLU A 54 -3.39 3.59 -9.02
C GLU A 54 -2.92 3.25 -7.61
N GLN A 55 -2.88 4.24 -6.70
CA GLN A 55 -2.57 4.00 -5.29
C GLN A 55 -3.56 3.00 -4.68
N SER A 56 -4.86 3.19 -4.93
CA SER A 56 -5.91 2.30 -4.44
C SER A 56 -5.78 0.88 -5.00
N GLU A 57 -5.42 0.72 -6.26
CA GLU A 57 -5.13 -0.59 -6.86
C GLU A 57 -3.96 -1.29 -6.17
N ILE A 58 -2.86 -0.57 -5.94
CA ILE A 58 -1.67 -1.08 -5.26
C ILE A 58 -1.99 -1.56 -3.83
N GLU A 59 -2.70 -0.75 -3.05
CA GLU A 59 -3.12 -1.12 -1.69
C GLU A 59 -4.03 -2.35 -1.71
N ASN A 60 -4.97 -2.40 -2.66
CA ASN A 60 -5.87 -3.54 -2.84
C ASN A 60 -5.14 -4.84 -3.16
N VAL A 61 -4.03 -4.82 -3.91
CA VAL A 61 -3.23 -6.03 -4.19
C VAL A 61 -2.71 -6.65 -2.89
N ILE A 62 -2.21 -5.83 -1.96
CA ILE A 62 -1.70 -6.30 -0.66
C ILE A 62 -2.84 -6.81 0.21
N MET A 63 -3.94 -6.06 0.30
CA MET A 63 -5.11 -6.45 1.09
C MET A 63 -5.70 -7.77 0.60
N ARG A 64 -5.87 -7.92 -0.73
CA ARG A 64 -6.38 -9.15 -1.36
C ARG A 64 -5.45 -10.33 -1.09
N HIS A 65 -4.13 -10.14 -1.21
CA HIS A 65 -3.16 -11.21 -0.95
C HIS A 65 -3.35 -11.84 0.43
N TYR A 66 -3.35 -11.03 1.49
CA TYR A 66 -3.47 -11.54 2.85
C TYR A 66 -4.90 -11.96 3.22
N THR A 67 -5.92 -11.35 2.62
CA THR A 67 -7.31 -11.81 2.80
C THR A 67 -7.52 -13.18 2.17
N SER A 68 -7.00 -13.42 0.96
CA SER A 68 -7.05 -14.71 0.28
C SER A 68 -6.29 -15.79 1.06
N ILE A 69 -5.15 -15.48 1.69
CA ILE A 69 -4.48 -16.41 2.62
C ILE A 69 -5.40 -16.76 3.79
N SER A 70 -6.05 -15.76 4.40
CA SER A 70 -6.95 -15.95 5.54
C SER A 70 -8.16 -16.83 5.19
N SER A 71 -8.66 -16.76 3.96
CA SER A 71 -9.77 -17.58 3.48
C SER A 71 -9.32 -18.96 2.95
N GLY A 72 -8.03 -19.28 2.99
CA GLY A 72 -7.48 -20.52 2.41
C GLY A 72 -7.44 -20.54 0.88
N ASP A 73 -7.71 -19.41 0.22
CA ASP A 73 -7.63 -19.27 -1.24
C ASP A 73 -6.19 -18.94 -1.65
N TYR A 74 -5.32 -19.94 -1.48
CA TYR A 74 -3.89 -19.79 -1.77
C TYR A 74 -3.62 -19.56 -3.25
N GLU A 75 -4.49 -20.04 -4.14
CA GLU A 75 -4.34 -19.83 -5.59
C GLU A 75 -4.47 -18.35 -5.94
N SER A 76 -5.56 -17.69 -5.49
CA SER A 76 -5.74 -16.25 -5.70
C SER A 76 -4.64 -15.43 -5.04
N ALA A 77 -4.25 -15.78 -3.81
CA ALA A 77 -3.16 -15.10 -3.12
C ALA A 77 -1.83 -15.23 -3.89
N TYR A 78 -1.51 -16.41 -4.41
CA TYR A 78 -0.29 -16.66 -5.17
C TYR A 78 -0.29 -16.01 -6.56
N ALA A 79 -1.47 -15.87 -7.19
CA ALA A 79 -1.62 -15.20 -8.48
C ALA A 79 -1.31 -13.69 -8.44
N LEU A 80 -1.29 -13.09 -7.24
CA LEU A 80 -0.89 -11.70 -7.01
C LEU A 80 0.64 -11.52 -6.96
N PHE A 81 1.42 -12.61 -6.91
CA PHE A 81 2.86 -12.55 -7.08
C PHE A 81 3.24 -12.27 -8.54
N SER A 82 4.28 -11.45 -8.73
CA SER A 82 4.86 -11.22 -10.05
C SER A 82 5.36 -12.52 -10.67
N SER A 83 5.43 -12.57 -12.00
CA SER A 83 6.04 -13.66 -12.75
C SER A 83 7.45 -14.01 -12.24
N SER A 84 8.29 -13.00 -11.99
CA SER A 84 9.65 -13.14 -11.45
C SER A 84 9.69 -13.73 -10.04
N ARG A 85 8.69 -13.43 -9.20
CA ARG A 85 8.60 -14.03 -7.86
C ARG A 85 8.10 -15.47 -7.92
N ARG A 86 7.09 -15.76 -8.74
CA ARG A 86 6.54 -17.11 -8.92
C ARG A 86 7.58 -18.09 -9.48
N SER A 87 8.51 -17.61 -10.32
CA SER A 87 9.62 -18.45 -10.80
C SER A 87 10.63 -18.84 -9.70
N LYS A 88 10.70 -18.07 -8.61
CA LYS A 88 11.62 -18.32 -7.47
C LYS A 88 10.98 -19.10 -6.33
N ILE A 89 9.67 -18.98 -6.15
CA ILE A 89 8.94 -19.56 -5.03
C ILE A 89 7.88 -20.50 -5.56
N SER A 90 8.04 -21.80 -5.36
CA SER A 90 7.05 -22.82 -5.73
C SER A 90 5.73 -22.63 -4.97
N TYR A 91 4.60 -22.71 -5.69
CA TYR A 91 3.26 -22.70 -5.11
C TYR A 91 3.11 -23.71 -3.96
N GLU A 92 3.40 -24.99 -4.22
CA GLU A 92 3.23 -26.07 -3.23
C GLU A 92 4.02 -25.83 -1.94
N LYS A 93 5.30 -25.42 -2.05
CA LYS A 93 6.13 -25.15 -0.89
C LYS A 93 5.63 -23.94 -0.10
N TRP A 94 5.19 -22.90 -0.82
CA TRP A 94 4.69 -21.67 -0.21
C TRP A 94 3.35 -21.90 0.50
N SER A 95 2.37 -22.51 -0.15
CA SER A 95 1.05 -22.77 0.43
C SER A 95 1.11 -23.75 1.60
N LYS A 96 1.98 -24.76 1.55
CA LYS A 96 2.22 -25.67 2.67
C LYS A 96 2.71 -24.96 3.93
N GLY A 97 3.45 -23.86 3.79
CA GLY A 97 3.91 -23.04 4.91
C GLY A 97 2.78 -22.25 5.59
N LEU A 98 1.64 -22.08 4.92
CA LEU A 98 0.51 -21.27 5.36
C LEU A 98 -0.70 -22.08 5.85
N LYS A 99 -0.61 -23.42 5.81
CA LYS A 99 -1.75 -24.32 6.10
C LYS A 99 -2.40 -24.13 7.48
N ASN A 100 -1.63 -23.62 8.45
CA ASN A 100 -2.10 -23.41 9.82
C ASN A 100 -2.62 -21.98 10.02
N ASN A 101 -2.36 -21.08 9.08
CA ASN A 101 -2.81 -19.70 9.11
C ASN A 101 -4.30 -19.67 8.84
N PHE A 102 -5.05 -19.00 9.72
CA PHE A 102 -6.50 -18.86 9.57
C PHE A 102 -6.98 -17.41 9.58
N LYS A 103 -6.09 -16.45 9.87
CA LYS A 103 -6.41 -15.03 9.90
C LYS A 103 -5.14 -14.21 9.72
N ASN A 104 -5.28 -13.15 8.93
CA ASN A 104 -4.30 -12.08 8.78
C ASN A 104 -5.02 -10.75 8.91
N GLU A 105 -4.46 -9.85 9.70
CA GLU A 105 -4.92 -8.47 9.82
C GLU A 105 -3.83 -7.55 9.27
N VAL A 106 -4.11 -6.92 8.15
CA VAL A 106 -3.22 -5.93 7.54
C VAL A 106 -3.60 -4.55 8.04
N THR A 107 -2.62 -3.80 8.53
CA THR A 107 -2.81 -2.44 9.04
C THR A 107 -1.70 -1.53 8.52
N ASN A 108 -1.89 -0.22 8.65
CA ASN A 108 -0.87 0.79 8.31
C ASN A 108 -0.30 0.63 6.89
N VAL A 109 -1.15 0.31 5.91
CA VAL A 109 -0.76 0.24 4.50
C VAL A 109 -0.54 1.66 3.99
N SER A 110 0.62 1.93 3.41
CA SER A 110 0.94 3.25 2.85
C SER A 110 1.86 3.09 1.65
N VAL A 111 1.39 3.55 0.49
CA VAL A 111 2.20 3.65 -0.73
C VAL A 111 3.22 4.78 -0.56
N GLU A 112 4.49 4.42 -0.50
CA GLU A 112 5.61 5.35 -0.29
C GLU A 112 6.06 6.02 -1.59
N SER A 113 6.01 5.27 -2.71
CA SER A 113 6.35 5.78 -4.03
C SER A 113 5.69 4.97 -5.14
N ILE A 114 5.43 5.65 -6.26
CA ILE A 114 5.04 5.07 -7.54
C ILE A 114 5.94 5.72 -8.59
N GLU A 115 6.76 4.91 -9.27
CA GLU A 115 7.72 5.35 -10.27
C GLU A 115 7.64 4.43 -11.50
N ASN A 116 7.01 4.91 -12.56
CA ASN A 116 6.73 4.12 -13.77
C ASN A 116 5.98 2.82 -13.39
N ASP A 117 6.56 1.66 -13.73
CA ASP A 117 6.01 0.34 -13.45
C ASP A 117 6.46 -0.24 -12.10
N GLN A 118 6.88 0.59 -11.14
CA GLN A 118 7.32 0.16 -9.81
C GLN A 118 6.62 0.93 -8.70
N ALA A 119 6.32 0.25 -7.60
CA ALA A 119 5.78 0.88 -6.41
C ALA A 119 6.39 0.29 -5.14
N THR A 120 6.52 1.12 -4.11
CA THR A 120 6.97 0.69 -2.77
C THR A 120 5.85 0.94 -1.77
N VAL A 121 5.50 -0.08 -0.99
CA VAL A 121 4.42 0.02 -0.01
C VAL A 121 4.90 -0.48 1.32
N SER A 122 4.74 0.35 2.36
CA SER A 122 4.92 -0.07 3.75
C SER A 122 3.61 -0.62 4.32
N PHE A 123 3.72 -1.61 5.20
CA PHE A 123 2.56 -2.19 5.87
C PHE A 123 2.95 -2.88 7.19
N GLN A 124 1.94 -3.14 8.01
CA GLN A 124 2.00 -4.05 9.14
C GLN A 124 1.01 -5.20 8.97
N LEU A 125 1.34 -6.33 9.56
CA LEU A 125 0.55 -7.54 9.48
C LEU A 125 0.57 -8.26 10.83
N THR A 126 -0.60 -8.65 11.32
CA THR A 126 -0.74 -9.62 12.40
C THR A 126 -1.26 -10.94 11.83
N SER A 127 -0.47 -12.01 11.93
CA SER A 127 -0.84 -13.35 11.48
C SER A 127 -1.24 -14.23 12.67
N TYR A 128 -2.25 -15.08 12.46
CA TYR A 128 -2.76 -16.02 13.46
C TYR A 128 -2.70 -17.44 12.91
N ASP A 129 -1.93 -18.29 13.60
CA ASP A 129 -1.64 -19.65 13.18
C ASP A 129 -2.05 -20.64 14.26
N LYS A 130 -2.84 -21.66 13.90
CA LYS A 130 -3.21 -22.74 14.82
C LYS A 130 -2.00 -23.62 15.15
N GLN A 131 -1.84 -23.93 16.43
CA GLN A 131 -0.84 -24.88 16.92
C GLN A 131 -1.49 -26.25 17.19
N ASP A 132 -0.65 -27.30 17.26
CA ASP A 132 -1.11 -28.68 17.48
C ASP A 132 -1.71 -28.90 18.89
N ASP A 133 -1.33 -28.07 19.86
CA ASP A 133 -1.86 -28.09 21.23
C ASP A 133 -3.18 -27.32 21.40
N GLY A 134 -3.71 -26.75 20.31
CA GLY A 134 -4.95 -25.96 20.29
C GLY A 134 -4.77 -24.48 20.60
N SER A 135 -3.55 -24.03 20.95
CA SER A 135 -3.24 -22.61 21.12
C SER A 135 -3.13 -21.88 19.78
N THR A 136 -3.14 -20.54 19.84
CA THR A 136 -2.93 -19.68 18.67
C THR A 136 -1.59 -18.99 18.77
N LEU A 137 -0.72 -19.22 17.78
CA LEU A 137 0.49 -18.42 17.60
C LEU A 137 0.10 -17.12 16.90
N VAL A 138 0.34 -15.99 17.57
CA VAL A 138 0.15 -14.65 17.01
C VAL A 138 1.51 -14.03 16.71
N GLN A 139 1.69 -13.58 15.47
CA GLN A 139 2.93 -12.97 15.02
C GLN A 139 2.67 -11.61 14.39
N GLU A 140 3.43 -10.61 14.81
CA GLU A 140 3.37 -9.27 14.23
C GLU A 140 4.56 -9.09 13.29
N TRP A 141 4.29 -8.55 12.13
CA TRP A 141 5.22 -8.35 11.04
C TRP A 141 5.13 -6.90 10.57
N GLY A 142 6.25 -6.36 10.10
CA GLY A 142 6.27 -5.05 9.46
C GLY A 142 7.40 -4.95 8.46
N GLY A 143 7.18 -4.12 7.45
CA GLY A 143 8.16 -3.94 6.40
C GLY A 143 7.52 -3.43 5.13
N LYS A 144 8.15 -3.78 4.00
CA LYS A 144 7.80 -3.27 2.69
C LYS A 144 7.48 -4.38 1.70
N TRP A 145 6.59 -4.07 0.79
CA TRP A 145 6.46 -4.75 -0.49
C TRP A 145 6.96 -3.84 -1.59
N TYR A 146 7.82 -4.41 -2.44
CA TYR A 146 8.16 -3.82 -3.74
C TYR A 146 7.27 -4.49 -4.79
N LEU A 147 6.46 -3.68 -5.47
CA LEU A 147 5.55 -4.10 -6.51
C LEU A 147 6.07 -3.71 -7.89
N VAL A 148 5.65 -4.47 -8.89
CA VAL A 148 5.89 -4.18 -10.30
C VAL A 148 4.57 -4.24 -11.06
N LYS A 149 4.39 -3.37 -12.06
CA LYS A 149 3.24 -3.41 -12.96
C LYS A 149 3.54 -4.42 -14.07
N GLU A 150 2.73 -5.47 -14.16
CA GLU A 150 2.72 -6.42 -15.28
C GLU A 150 1.50 -6.13 -16.17
N SER A 151 1.39 -6.81 -17.31
CA SER A 151 0.31 -6.57 -18.28
C SER A 151 -1.11 -6.75 -17.72
N ASP A 152 -1.25 -7.52 -16.63
CA ASP A 152 -2.51 -7.79 -15.93
C ASP A 152 -2.63 -7.03 -14.60
N GLY A 153 -1.80 -6.01 -14.38
CA GLY A 153 -1.87 -5.09 -13.24
C GLY A 153 -0.69 -5.18 -12.27
N TRP A 154 -0.82 -4.53 -11.12
CA TRP A 154 0.21 -4.50 -10.08
C TRP A 154 0.41 -5.87 -9.42
N LYS A 155 1.67 -6.26 -9.22
CA LYS A 155 2.08 -7.55 -8.66
C LYS A 155 3.13 -7.42 -7.58
N LEU A 156 3.02 -8.27 -6.57
CA LEU A 156 3.97 -8.39 -5.47
C LEU A 156 5.29 -9.03 -5.96
N ALA A 157 6.38 -8.28 -6.00
CA ALA A 157 7.68 -8.75 -6.48
C ALA A 157 8.61 -9.17 -5.36
N THR A 158 9.07 -8.22 -4.55
CA THR A 158 10.09 -8.46 -3.53
C THR A 158 9.56 -8.08 -2.16
N PRO A 159 9.71 -8.95 -1.14
CA PRO A 159 9.31 -8.62 0.21
C PRO A 159 10.52 -8.14 1.02
N GLU A 160 10.37 -7.09 1.80
CA GLU A 160 11.32 -6.75 2.86
C GLU A 160 10.56 -6.68 4.17
N ILE A 161 10.26 -7.86 4.72
CA ILE A 161 9.37 -8.01 5.87
C ILE A 161 10.15 -8.67 7.00
N LYS A 162 10.03 -8.12 8.20
CA LYS A 162 10.63 -8.68 9.41
C LYS A 162 9.56 -8.96 10.46
N LYS A 163 9.82 -9.97 11.28
CA LYS A 163 9.03 -10.24 12.47
C LYS A 163 9.34 -9.16 13.50
N LEU A 164 8.30 -8.54 14.03
CA LEU A 164 8.38 -7.52 15.07
C LEU A 164 8.15 -8.14 16.45
N ASN A 165 7.15 -9.02 16.55
CA ASN A 165 6.75 -9.60 17.82
C ASN A 165 6.13 -10.99 17.62
N THR A 166 6.04 -11.76 18.71
CA THR A 166 5.36 -13.06 18.72
C THR A 166 4.83 -13.37 20.11
N ARG A 167 3.65 -13.98 20.18
CA ARG A 167 3.03 -14.47 21.42
C ARG A 167 2.16 -15.69 21.13
N THR A 168 1.80 -16.39 22.20
CA THR A 168 0.83 -17.49 22.16
C THR A 168 -0.42 -17.09 22.95
N GLU A 169 -1.59 -17.33 22.37
CA GLU A 169 -2.92 -17.09 22.95
C GLU A 169 -3.69 -18.40 23.17
#